data_AF-A0A1W6ZUB9-F1
#
_entry.id   AF-A0A1W6ZUB9-F1
#
_cell.length_a   1.000
_cell.length_b   1.000
_cell.length_c   1.000
_cell.angle_alpha   90.00
_cell.angle_beta   90.00
_cell.angle_gamma   90.00
#
_symmetry.space_group_name_H-M   'P 1'
#
loop_
_entity.id
_entity.type
_entity.pdbx_description
1 polymer ?
#
loop_
_entity_poly.entity_id
_entity_poly.type
_entity_poly.pdbx_seq_one_letter_code
_entity_poly.pdbx_strand_id
1 'polypeptide(L)' 'MPEIVRLSNCKICVYAGDHAPPHFHVRGPGWTAAICMTSFKVLKGSGPRCDLEEAIRWAITPDNSYRLAYEWRRLNERE' A
#
# COMPACT_ATOMS: atom_id res chain seq x y z
N MET A 1 -3.36 5.52 -10.66
CA MET A 1 -3.44 4.77 -9.39
C MET A 1 -4.17 3.46 -9.63
N PRO A 2 -3.47 2.37 -9.98
CA PRO A 2 -4.07 1.05 -9.96
C PRO A 2 -4.50 0.64 -8.55
N GLU A 3 -5.70 0.08 -8.45
CA GLU A 3 -6.19 -0.68 -7.29
C GLU A 3 -5.60 -2.09 -7.38
N ILE A 4 -4.89 -2.52 -6.35
CA ILE A 4 -4.23 -3.84 -6.30
C ILE A 4 -5.22 -4.88 -5.77
N VAL A 5 -5.91 -4.53 -4.68
CA VAL A 5 -6.91 -5.37 -4.02
C VAL A 5 -7.92 -4.50 -3.27
N ARG A 6 -9.15 -5.02 -3.20
CA ARG A 6 -10.19 -4.52 -2.32
C ARG A 6 -10.31 -5.41 -1.10
N LEU A 7 -10.31 -4.79 0.07
CA LEU A 7 -10.45 -5.43 1.37
C LEU A 7 -11.85 -5.11 1.92
N SER A 8 -12.10 -5.43 3.19
CA SER A 8 -13.42 -5.28 3.80
C SER A 8 -13.95 -3.84 3.73
N ASN A 9 -13.21 -2.87 4.29
CA ASN A 9 -13.62 -1.45 4.33
C ASN A 9 -12.67 -0.51 3.58
N CYS A 10 -11.60 -1.04 3.02
CA CYS A 10 -10.57 -0.25 2.37
C CYS A 10 -10.03 -0.95 1.13
N LYS A 11 -9.08 -0.30 0.47
CA LYS A 11 -8.39 -0.86 -0.68
C LYS A 11 -6.92 -0.50 -0.65
N ILE A 12 -6.11 -1.36 -1.23
CA ILE A 12 -4.68 -1.12 -1.43
C ILE A 12 -4.45 -0.64 -2.85
N CYS A 13 -3.68 0.43 -3.00
CA CYS A 13 -3.34 1.07 -4.25
C CYS A 13 -1.84 1.37 -4.29
N VAL A 14 -1.29 1.42 -5.50
CA VAL A 14 0.07 1.95 -5.75
C VAL A 14 -0.07 3.17 -6.64
N TYR A 15 0.63 4.27 -6.30
CA TYR A 15 0.53 5.50 -7.06
C TYR A 15 1.74 5.60 -8.00
N ALA A 16 1.56 6.31 -9.11
CA ALA A 16 2.61 6.60 -10.06
C ALA A 16 3.24 7.95 -9.74
N GLY A 17 4.56 8.07 -9.92
CA GLY A 17 5.32 9.24 -9.50
C GLY A 17 5.56 9.34 -7.98
N ASP A 18 5.32 8.26 -7.24
CA ASP A 18 5.71 8.19 -5.82
C ASP A 18 7.24 8.12 -5.68
N HIS A 19 7.73 8.53 -4.51
CA HIS A 19 9.15 8.55 -4.19
C HIS A 19 9.51 7.51 -3.12
N ALA A 20 10.81 7.21 -3.03
CA ALA A 20 11.34 6.34 -2.00
C ALA A 20 11.10 6.90 -0.57
N PRO A 21 10.95 6.04 0.46
CA PRO A 21 11.01 4.58 0.38
C PRO A 21 9.76 3.97 -0.29
N PRO A 22 9.86 2.77 -0.89
CA PRO A 22 8.72 2.08 -1.48
C PRO A 22 7.57 1.90 -0.49
N HIS A 23 6.37 2.29 -0.91
CA HIS A 23 5.18 2.29 -0.07
C HIS A 23 3.92 2.04 -0.89
N PHE A 24 2.90 1.46 -0.24
CA PHE A 24 1.55 1.35 -0.81
C PHE A 24 0.59 2.24 -0.04
N HIS A 25 -0.52 2.59 -0.68
CA HIS A 25 -1.58 3.40 -0.08
C HIS A 25 -2.75 2.53 0.31
N VAL A 26 -3.25 2.71 1.52
CA VAL A 26 -4.51 2.15 2.00
C VAL A 26 -5.54 3.27 1.99
N ARG A 27 -6.65 3.09 1.27
CA ARG A 27 -7.74 4.07 1.18
C ARG A 27 -9.03 3.50 1.71
N GLY A 28 -9.62 4.17 2.69
CA GLY A 28 -10.98 3.90 3.15
C GLY A 28 -11.87 5.14 3.06
N PRO A 29 -13.06 5.13 3.70
CA PRO A 29 -14.02 6.21 3.61
C PRO A 29 -13.51 7.48 4.32
N GLY A 30 -13.06 8.47 3.54
CA GLY A 30 -12.60 9.76 4.06
C GLY A 30 -11.20 9.75 4.69
N TRP A 31 -10.47 8.64 4.62
CA TRP A 31 -9.12 8.51 5.17
C TRP A 31 -8.16 7.81 4.20
N THR A 32 -6.86 8.04 4.39
CA THR A 32 -5.80 7.39 3.62
C THR A 32 -4.54 7.29 4.46
N ALA A 33 -3.82 6.19 4.30
CA ALA A 33 -2.50 5.98 4.88
C ALA A 33 -1.52 5.44 3.84
N ALA A 34 -0.28 5.93 3.87
CA ALA A 34 0.84 5.36 3.13
C ALA A 34 1.64 4.44 4.07
N ILE A 35 1.88 3.19 3.66
CA ILE A 35 2.56 2.18 4.47
C ILE A 35 3.83 1.73 3.76
N CYS A 36 4.95 1.77 4.49
CA CYS A 36 6.24 1.30 3.99
C CYS A 36 6.18 -0.20 3.67
N MET A 37 6.62 -0.59 2.46
CA MET A 37 6.56 -1.98 2.02
C MET A 37 7.52 -2.91 2.78
N THR A 38 8.58 -2.38 3.41
CA THR A 38 9.57 -3.20 4.13
C THR A 38 9.31 -3.24 5.64
N SER A 39 9.02 -2.09 6.24
CA SER A 39 8.83 -1.99 7.70
C SER A 39 7.37 -2.14 8.14
N PHE A 40 6.41 -2.06 7.20
CA PHE A 40 4.96 -2.00 7.45
C PHE A 40 4.52 -0.90 8.43
N LYS A 41 5.37 0.12 8.61
CA LYS A 41 5.03 1.32 9.37
C LYS A 41 4.25 2.29 8.48
N VAL A 42 3.29 2.97 9.09
CA VAL A 42 2.62 4.11 8.47
C VAL A 42 3.65 5.25 8.31
N LEU A 43 3.86 5.68 7.08
CA LEU A 43 4.74 6.79 6.73
C LEU A 43 3.99 8.13 6.73
N LYS A 44 2.72 8.12 6.32
CA LYS A 44 1.87 9.30 6.22
C LYS A 44 0.40 8.94 6.36
N GLY A 45 -0.38 9.87 6.90
CA GLY A 45 -1.83 9.72 7.05
C GLY A 45 -2.21 8.82 8.22
N SER A 46 -3.46 8.40 8.24
CA SER A 46 -4.04 7.61 9.32
C SER A 46 -5.32 6.91 8.84
N GLY A 47 -5.79 5.97 9.64
CA GLY A 47 -7.03 5.23 9.40
C GLY A 47 -7.39 4.38 10.62
N PRO A 48 -8.58 3.74 10.63
CA PRO A 48 -8.96 2.79 11.66
C PRO A 48 -7.92 1.68 11.78
N ARG A 49 -7.53 1.38 13.02
CA ARG A 49 -6.48 0.39 13.31
C ARG A 49 -6.77 -0.97 12.67
N CYS A 50 -8.02 -1.45 12.76
CA CYS A 50 -8.43 -2.74 12.21
C CYS A 50 -8.24 -2.83 10.70
N ASP A 51 -8.56 -1.76 9.96
CA ASP A 51 -8.42 -1.70 8.50
C ASP A 51 -6.95 -1.65 8.09
N LEU A 52 -6.12 -0.89 8.81
CA LEU A 52 -4.67 -0.87 8.57
C LEU A 52 -4.02 -2.22 8.88
N GLU A 53 -4.44 -2.90 9.95
CA GLU A 53 -3.97 -4.25 10.30
C GLU A 53 -4.42 -5.31 9.28
N GLU A 54 -5.63 -5.20 8.72
CA GLU A 54 -6.08 -6.06 7.60
C GLU A 54 -5.21 -5.83 6.37
N ALA A 55 -4.97 -4.57 6.01
CA ALA A 55 -4.14 -4.22 4.86
C ALA A 55 -2.70 -4.70 5.02
N ILE A 56 -2.11 -4.54 6.21
CA ILE A 56 -0.77 -5.08 6.52
C ILE A 56 -0.81 -6.60 6.41
N ARG A 57 -1.72 -7.31 7.09
CA ARG A 57 -1.79 -8.79 7.04
C ARG A 57 -1.89 -9.32 5.61
N TRP A 58 -2.67 -8.67 4.76
CA TRP A 58 -2.73 -9.00 3.35
C TRP A 58 -1.38 -8.76 2.64
N ALA A 59 -0.73 -7.62 2.88
CA ALA A 59 0.51 -7.21 2.23
C ALA A 59 1.75 -8.00 2.64
N ILE A 60 1.83 -8.57 3.86
CA ILE A 60 3.03 -9.29 4.33
C ILE A 60 3.21 -10.66 3.66
N THR A 61 2.17 -11.22 3.03
CA THR A 61 2.32 -12.52 2.36
C THR A 61 3.34 -12.41 1.22
N PRO A 62 4.16 -13.44 0.97
CA PRO A 62 5.22 -13.38 -0.05
C PRO A 62 4.72 -12.94 -1.42
N ASP A 63 3.61 -13.53 -1.90
CA ASP A 63 3.05 -13.23 -3.22
C ASP A 63 2.52 -11.79 -3.33
N ASN A 64 1.85 -11.29 -2.30
CA ASN A 64 1.29 -9.94 -2.30
C ASN A 64 2.38 -8.88 -2.15
N SER A 65 3.39 -9.14 -1.31
CA SER A 65 4.57 -8.28 -1.19
C SER A 65 5.31 -8.17 -2.52
N TYR A 66 5.51 -9.29 -3.22
CA TYR A 66 6.10 -9.29 -4.56
C TYR A 66 5.25 -8.49 -5.55
N ARG A 67 3.93 -8.70 -5.57
CA ARG A 67 3.01 -7.97 -6.44
C ARG A 67 3.05 -6.46 -6.20
N LEU A 68 3.10 -6.03 -4.94
CA LEU A 68 3.21 -4.62 -4.57
C LEU A 68 4.55 -4.03 -5.01
N ALA A 69 5.65 -4.73 -4.74
CA ALA A 69 6.98 -4.27 -5.14
C ALA A 69 7.09 -4.16 -6.67
N TYR A 70 6.59 -5.14 -7.41
CA TYR A 70 6.56 -5.12 -8.87
C TYR A 70 5.79 -3.91 -9.41
N GLU A 71 4.57 -3.68 -8.93
CA GLU A 71 3.75 -2.54 -9.38
C GLU A 71 4.36 -1.20 -8.99
N TRP A 72 4.98 -1.09 -7.81
CA TRP A 72 5.66 0.13 -7.40
C TRP A 72 6.84 0.45 -8.31
N ARG A 73 7.70 -0.54 -8.60
CA ARG A 73 8.82 -0.36 -9.53
C ARG A 73 8.32 0.02 -10.92
N ARG A 74 7.36 -0.72 -11.48
CA ARG A 74 6.77 -0.45 -12.80
C ARG A 74 6.26 0.99 -12.97
N LEU A 75 5.76 1.59 -11.89
CA LEU A 75 5.17 2.92 -11.92
C LEU A 75 6.13 4.05 -11.53
N ASN A 76 7.19 3.75 -10.75
CA ASN A 76 8.00 4.76 -10.07
C ASN A 76 9.50 4.66 -10.34
N GLU A 77 10.01 3.48 -10.68
CA GLU A 77 11.38 3.33 -11.18
C GLU A 77 11.33 3.45 -12.71
N ARG A 78 12.01 4.46 -13.25
CA ARG A 78 12.30 4.54 -14.69
C ARG A 78 13.63 3.83 -14.91
N GLU A 79 13.73 3.02 -15.97
CA GLU A 79 14.99 2.45 -16.45
C GLU A 79 16.04 3.55 -16.73
#